data_AF-A0A4S0VHP9-F1
#
_entry.id   AF-A0A4S0VHP9-F1
#
_cell.length_a   1.000
_cell.length_b   1.000
_cell.length_c   1.000
_cell.angle_alpha   90.00
_cell.angle_beta   90.00
_cell.angle_gamma   90.00
#
_symmetry.space_group_name_H-M   'P 1'
#
loop_
_entity.id
_entity.type
_entity.pdbx_description
1 polymer ?
#
loop_
_entity_poly.entity_id
_entity_poly.type
_entity_poly.pdbx_seq_one_letter_code
_entity_poly.pdbx_strand_id
1 'polypeptide(L)'
;MSNPKQAFGDKKPPLAYIPLSAQLAELEALYDGMLKYDPHNWRDTMVEAMTYVEAAMRHLQLYKVGEELTRDTFVKNLGAVKACCSILIDAAAHGTLIDNRRKSQVEADLLHQGEEWVERLKAVHKERLRQRQQAELKATIVLDELSEETVRNLANDEVIAGQFEELSESLPGYPPNPAEVGTPIPLVDGFLDPGTRFPPWPYESPSA
;
A
#
# COMPACT_ATOMS: atom_id res chain seq x y z
N MET A 1 40.39 31.20 4.56
CA MET A 1 40.67 30.53 5.85
C MET A 1 39.41 29.79 6.26
N SER A 2 39.48 28.47 6.47
CA SER A 2 38.33 27.68 6.94
C SER A 2 37.95 28.11 8.37
N ASN A 3 36.67 28.34 8.63
CA ASN A 3 36.19 28.73 9.95
C ASN A 3 36.46 27.56 10.92
N PRO A 4 37.27 27.73 11.98
CA PRO A 4 37.58 26.64 12.90
C PRO A 4 36.31 26.08 13.57
N LYS A 5 35.26 26.89 13.79
CA LYS A 5 33.96 26.40 14.29
C LYS A 5 33.23 25.49 13.31
N GLN A 6 33.46 25.62 12.01
CA GLN A 6 32.87 24.77 10.99
C GLN A 6 33.44 23.35 11.09
N ALA A 7 34.77 23.22 11.15
CA ALA A 7 35.45 21.92 11.28
C ALA A 7 35.11 21.16 12.58
N PHE A 8 34.80 21.86 13.68
CA PHE A 8 34.30 21.25 14.91
C PHE A 8 32.79 21.06 14.93
N GLY A 9 32.04 21.88 14.18
CA GLY A 9 30.61 21.80 14.01
C GLY A 9 30.18 20.56 13.24
N ASP A 10 30.92 20.19 12.20
CA ASP A 10 30.65 19.01 11.36
C ASP A 10 30.73 17.68 12.13
N LYS A 11 31.38 17.67 13.30
CA LYS A 11 31.45 16.50 14.19
C LYS A 11 30.22 16.34 15.09
N LYS A 12 29.36 17.37 15.18
CA LYS A 12 28.16 17.36 16.04
C LYS A 12 26.94 16.98 15.21
N PRO A 13 26.04 16.12 15.73
CA PRO A 13 24.79 15.83 15.06
C PRO A 13 23.98 17.11 14.79
N PRO A 14 23.55 17.38 13.55
CA PRO A 14 22.71 18.53 13.24
C PRO A 14 21.27 18.27 13.70
N LEU A 15 20.88 18.85 14.84
CA LEU A 15 19.52 18.66 15.41
C LEU A 15 18.39 19.23 14.54
N ALA A 16 18.71 20.09 13.56
CA ALA A 16 17.74 20.76 12.69
C ALA A 16 17.10 19.88 11.61
N TYR A 17 17.53 18.61 11.45
CA TYR A 17 16.96 17.71 10.44
C TYR A 17 15.55 17.21 10.76
N ILE A 18 15.10 17.34 12.00
CA ILE A 18 13.69 17.13 12.33
C ILE A 18 12.95 18.41 11.95
N PRO A 19 12.03 18.40 10.96
CA PRO A 19 11.32 19.60 10.55
C PRO A 19 10.43 20.14 11.68
N LEU A 20 10.28 21.46 11.76
CA LEU A 20 9.50 22.12 12.82
C LEU A 20 8.06 21.59 12.90
N SER A 21 7.44 21.27 11.76
CA SER A 21 6.09 20.69 11.71
C SER A 21 6.00 19.36 12.48
N ALA A 22 7.00 18.49 12.34
CA ALA A 22 7.07 17.22 13.05
C ALA A 22 7.37 17.42 14.54
N GLN A 23 8.24 18.38 14.89
CA GLN A 23 8.52 18.74 16.28
C GLN A 23 7.26 19.24 16.98
N LEU A 24 6.51 20.14 16.36
CA LEU A 24 5.28 20.70 16.94
C LEU A 24 4.16 19.65 17.06
N ALA A 25 4.03 18.72 16.11
CA ALA A 25 3.04 17.65 16.21
C ALA A 25 3.30 16.72 17.40
N GLU A 26 4.56 16.37 17.64
CA GLU A 26 4.97 15.57 18.79
C GLU A 26 4.86 16.34 20.10
N LEU A 27 5.31 17.61 20.10
CA LEU A 27 5.20 18.49 21.25
C LEU A 27 3.74 18.67 21.66
N GLU A 28 2.81 18.83 20.73
CA GLU A 28 1.37 18.96 20.99
C GLU A 28 0.85 17.74 21.77
N ALA A 29 1.20 16.52 21.36
CA ALA A 29 0.83 15.30 22.06
C ALA A 29 1.51 15.14 23.43
N LEU A 30 2.81 15.48 23.54
CA LEU A 30 3.52 15.45 24.82
C LEU A 30 3.02 16.52 25.79
N TYR A 31 2.61 17.68 25.28
CA TYR A 31 2.04 18.76 26.06
C TYR A 31 0.67 18.38 26.62
N ASP A 32 -0.18 17.70 25.85
CA ASP A 32 -1.42 17.10 26.39
C ASP A 32 -1.12 16.12 27.55
N GLY A 33 -0.10 15.28 27.39
CA GLY A 33 0.39 14.41 28.47
C GLY A 33 0.85 15.21 29.70
N MET A 34 1.62 16.28 29.49
CA MET A 34 2.11 17.18 30.54
C MET A 34 0.98 17.91 31.30
N LEU A 35 -0.18 18.12 30.68
CA LEU A 35 -1.33 18.70 31.40
C LEU A 35 -1.99 17.69 32.36
N LYS A 36 -1.77 16.39 32.14
CA LYS A 36 -2.31 15.29 32.95
C LYS A 36 -1.30 14.75 33.95
N TYR A 37 -0.02 14.84 33.63
CA TYR A 37 1.11 14.26 34.34
C TYR A 37 2.32 15.21 34.33
N ASP A 38 3.35 14.97 35.13
CA ASP A 38 4.55 15.79 35.07
C ASP A 38 5.33 15.61 33.74
N PRO A 39 6.03 16.65 33.25
CA PRO A 39 6.89 16.52 32.09
C PRO A 39 7.95 15.42 32.29
N HIS A 40 8.09 14.53 31.32
CA HIS A 40 9.03 13.40 31.39
C HIS A 40 8.78 12.40 32.54
N ASN A 41 7.57 12.32 33.08
CA ASN A 41 7.21 11.38 34.17
C ASN A 41 7.59 9.91 33.93
N TRP A 42 7.76 9.49 32.67
CA TRP A 42 8.25 8.16 32.30
C TRP A 42 9.71 7.88 32.69
N ARG A 43 10.46 8.90 33.14
CA ARG A 43 11.80 8.73 33.73
C ARG A 43 11.77 8.34 35.21
N ASP A 44 10.63 8.59 35.87
CA ASP A 44 10.44 8.30 37.30
C ASP A 44 9.53 7.09 37.53
N THR A 45 8.80 6.67 36.48
CA THR A 45 7.86 5.55 36.51
C THR A 45 8.26 4.48 35.51
N MET A 46 8.04 3.21 35.87
CA MET A 46 8.33 2.11 34.96
C MET A 46 7.32 2.08 33.81
N VAL A 47 7.82 1.96 32.59
CA VAL A 47 7.01 1.96 31.36
C VAL A 47 7.09 0.62 30.66
N GLU A 48 5.95 -0.01 30.41
CA GLU A 48 5.90 -1.23 29.60
C GLU A 48 5.95 -0.93 28.10
N ALA A 49 6.87 -1.60 27.39
CA ALA A 49 7.10 -1.37 25.97
C ALA A 49 5.84 -1.61 25.12
N MET A 50 5.14 -2.73 25.32
CA MET A 50 3.98 -3.11 24.52
C MET A 50 2.81 -2.13 24.67
N THR A 51 2.64 -1.49 25.84
CA THR A 51 1.60 -0.48 26.06
C THR A 51 1.73 0.69 25.08
N TYR A 52 2.95 1.20 24.90
CA TYR A 52 3.21 2.31 23.99
C TYR A 52 3.32 1.86 22.52
N VAL A 53 3.76 0.63 22.25
CA VAL A 53 3.72 0.05 20.89
C VAL A 53 2.28 -0.08 20.39
N GLU A 54 1.38 -0.61 21.22
CA GLU A 54 -0.04 -0.75 20.85
C GLU A 54 -0.75 0.60 20.75
N ALA A 55 -0.42 1.56 21.63
CA ALA A 55 -0.93 2.92 21.53
C ALA A 55 -0.53 3.60 20.22
N ALA A 56 0.76 3.53 19.86
CA ALA A 56 1.26 4.02 18.58
C ALA A 56 0.56 3.33 17.40
N MET A 57 0.36 2.01 17.47
CA MET A 57 -0.33 1.26 16.42
C MET A 57 -1.78 1.75 16.23
N ARG A 58 -2.53 2.01 17.31
CA ARG A 58 -3.90 2.55 17.21
C ARG A 58 -3.93 3.91 16.51
N HIS A 59 -3.08 4.85 16.93
CA HIS A 59 -3.00 6.17 16.28
C HIS A 59 -2.58 6.06 14.81
N LEU A 60 -1.65 5.16 14.48
CA LEU A 60 -1.21 4.93 13.12
C LEU A 60 -2.31 4.31 12.24
N GLN A 61 -3.12 3.38 12.77
CA GLN A 61 -4.26 2.82 12.04
C GLN A 61 -5.35 3.87 11.80
N LEU A 62 -5.62 4.76 12.76
CA LEU A 62 -6.58 5.86 12.59
C LEU A 62 -6.11 6.85 11.51
N TYR A 63 -4.83 7.25 11.56
CA TYR A 63 -4.23 8.07 10.51
C TYR A 63 -4.32 7.41 9.13
N LYS A 64 -4.02 6.11 9.05
CA LYS A 64 -4.08 5.33 7.79
C LYS A 64 -5.46 5.39 7.13
N VAL A 65 -6.54 5.51 7.91
CA VAL A 65 -7.91 5.61 7.38
C VAL A 65 -8.42 7.05 7.25
N GLY A 66 -7.54 8.05 7.38
CA GLY A 66 -7.85 9.46 7.13
C GLY A 66 -8.26 10.27 8.37
N GLU A 67 -8.15 9.71 9.56
CA GLU A 67 -8.42 10.44 10.81
C GLU A 67 -7.15 11.19 11.26
N GLU A 68 -7.08 12.49 10.99
CA GLU A 68 -5.89 13.32 11.26
C GLU A 68 -5.67 13.64 12.74
N LEU A 69 -6.76 13.86 13.49
CA LEU A 69 -6.74 14.27 14.90
C LEU A 69 -7.32 13.18 15.80
N THR A 70 -6.86 13.11 17.04
CA THR A 70 -7.49 12.27 18.07
C THR A 70 -8.86 12.82 18.46
N ARG A 71 -9.79 11.96 18.90
CA ARG A 71 -11.17 12.38 19.24
C ARG A 71 -11.32 12.99 20.62
N ASP A 72 -10.38 12.71 21.51
CA ASP A 72 -10.42 13.11 22.91
C ASP A 72 -9.82 14.50 23.13
N THR A 73 -8.64 14.75 22.54
CA THR A 73 -7.85 15.96 22.79
C THR A 73 -7.49 16.74 21.53
N PHE A 74 -7.92 16.26 20.36
CA PHE A 74 -7.68 16.90 19.06
C PHE A 74 -6.21 17.13 18.72
N VAL A 75 -5.29 16.33 19.30
CA VAL A 75 -3.89 16.31 18.89
C VAL A 75 -3.72 15.50 17.62
N LYS A 76 -2.65 15.71 16.84
CA LYS A 76 -2.41 14.93 15.61
C LYS A 76 -2.16 13.45 15.92
N ASN A 77 -2.82 12.54 15.21
CA ASN A 77 -2.57 11.10 15.35
C ASN A 77 -1.10 10.76 15.08
N LEU A 78 -0.47 11.34 14.05
CA LEU A 78 0.97 11.18 13.82
C LEU A 78 1.85 11.81 14.92
N GLY A 79 1.38 12.87 15.56
CA GLY A 79 2.02 13.47 16.73
C GLY A 79 2.02 12.51 17.92
N ALA A 80 0.88 11.87 18.18
CA ALA A 80 0.74 10.85 19.23
C ALA A 80 1.60 9.60 18.96
N VAL A 81 1.73 9.16 17.71
CA VAL A 81 2.67 8.09 17.31
C VAL A 81 4.11 8.49 17.68
N LYS A 82 4.54 9.71 17.29
CA LYS A 82 5.89 10.22 17.60
C LYS A 82 6.12 10.29 19.12
N ALA A 83 5.16 10.82 19.87
CA ALA A 83 5.24 10.90 21.33
C ALA A 83 5.43 9.51 21.96
N CYS A 84 4.67 8.50 21.53
CA CYS A 84 4.84 7.12 22.00
C CYS A 84 6.25 6.58 21.72
N CYS A 85 6.77 6.78 20.51
CA CYS A 85 8.13 6.37 20.15
C CYS A 85 9.19 7.09 21.00
N SER A 86 9.03 8.39 21.23
CA SER A 86 9.98 9.18 22.03
C SER A 86 10.00 8.77 23.49
N ILE A 87 8.83 8.46 24.07
CA ILE A 87 8.75 7.91 25.44
C ILE A 87 9.49 6.57 25.52
N LEU A 88 9.28 5.67 24.57
CA LEU A 88 10.00 4.37 24.53
C LEU A 88 11.52 4.54 24.45
N ILE A 89 12.00 5.45 23.59
CA ILE A 89 13.43 5.73 23.40
C ILE A 89 14.02 6.33 24.68
N ASP A 90 13.36 7.31 25.26
CA ASP A 90 13.87 8.05 26.42
C ASP A 90 13.78 7.21 27.71
N ALA A 91 12.72 6.44 27.91
CA ALA A 91 12.61 5.48 29.01
C ALA A 91 13.69 4.40 28.94
N ALA A 92 14.02 3.90 27.73
CA ALA A 92 15.13 2.96 27.55
C ALA A 92 16.47 3.60 27.94
N ALA A 93 16.70 4.85 27.54
CA ALA A 93 17.92 5.58 27.89
C ALA A 93 18.07 5.86 29.39
N HIS A 94 16.96 5.95 30.13
CA HIS A 94 16.94 6.17 31.58
C HIS A 94 16.76 4.89 32.41
N GLY A 95 16.69 3.72 31.77
CA GLY A 95 16.55 2.44 32.47
C GLY A 95 15.17 2.20 33.09
N THR A 96 14.15 2.96 32.68
CA THR A 96 12.77 2.83 33.17
C THR A 96 11.86 2.05 32.23
N LEU A 97 12.37 1.60 31.08
CA LEU A 97 11.63 0.76 30.14
C LEU A 97 11.64 -0.71 30.58
N ILE A 98 10.45 -1.27 30.81
CA ILE A 98 10.19 -2.70 30.90
C ILE A 98 10.00 -3.25 29.47
N ASP A 99 10.99 -3.99 28.97
CA ASP A 99 10.87 -4.70 27.69
C ASP A 99 10.03 -5.99 27.86
N ASN A 100 8.71 -5.86 27.76
CA ASN A 100 7.76 -6.96 27.79
C ASN A 100 7.38 -7.51 26.40
N ARG A 101 8.16 -7.18 25.36
CA ARG A 101 7.91 -7.67 23.99
C ARG A 101 8.24 -9.15 23.87
N ARG A 102 7.43 -9.90 23.10
CA ARG A 102 7.81 -11.24 22.65
C ARG A 102 8.85 -11.15 21.54
N LYS A 103 9.99 -11.79 21.76
CA LYS A 103 11.10 -11.80 20.80
C LYS A 103 10.96 -13.01 19.88
N SER A 104 10.99 -12.79 18.58
CA SER A 104 10.98 -13.87 17.58
C SER A 104 11.89 -13.49 16.43
N GLN A 105 13.02 -14.20 16.31
CA GLN A 105 13.92 -14.03 15.15
C GLN A 105 13.22 -14.48 13.86
N VAL A 106 12.41 -15.54 13.94
CA VAL A 106 11.63 -16.04 12.80
C VAL A 106 10.73 -14.94 12.23
N GLU A 107 9.96 -14.25 13.08
CA GLU A 107 9.09 -13.15 12.64
C GLU A 107 9.88 -11.97 12.05
N ALA A 108 11.04 -11.64 12.62
CA ALA A 108 11.91 -10.59 12.10
C ALA A 108 12.45 -10.95 10.70
N ASP A 109 12.86 -12.20 10.49
CA ASP A 109 13.43 -12.66 9.23
C ASP A 109 12.36 -12.78 8.13
N LEU A 110 11.11 -13.12 8.47
CA LEU A 110 10.02 -13.29 7.49
C LEU A 110 9.76 -12.02 6.66
N LEU A 111 9.90 -10.83 7.26
CA LEU A 111 9.72 -9.57 6.51
C LEU A 111 10.81 -9.39 5.44
N HIS A 112 12.07 -9.72 5.77
CA HIS A 112 13.20 -9.62 4.84
C HIS A 112 13.16 -10.70 3.76
N GLN A 113 12.83 -11.94 4.14
CA GLN A 113 12.56 -13.02 3.18
C GLN A 113 11.39 -12.67 2.24
N GLY A 114 10.55 -11.71 2.65
CA GLY A 114 9.48 -11.19 1.83
C GLY A 114 9.91 -10.61 0.49
N GLU A 115 11.08 -9.98 0.47
CA GLU A 115 11.66 -9.37 -0.73
C GLU A 115 11.92 -10.40 -1.83
N GLU A 116 12.30 -11.63 -1.47
CA GLU A 116 12.58 -12.71 -2.41
C GLU A 116 11.33 -13.12 -3.18
N TRP A 117 10.19 -13.27 -2.49
CA TRP A 117 8.95 -13.64 -3.18
C TRP A 117 8.37 -12.47 -3.97
N VAL A 118 8.60 -11.21 -3.58
CA VAL A 118 8.23 -10.04 -4.38
C VAL A 118 8.95 -10.07 -5.73
N GLU A 119 10.26 -10.27 -5.74
CA GLU A 119 11.05 -10.33 -6.98
C GLU A 119 10.66 -11.52 -7.85
N ARG A 120 10.46 -12.69 -7.24
CA ARG A 120 9.93 -13.87 -7.94
C ARG A 120 8.58 -13.58 -8.61
N LEU A 121 7.64 -12.93 -7.91
CA LEU A 121 6.32 -12.61 -8.47
C LEU A 121 6.40 -11.60 -9.61
N LYS A 122 7.27 -10.58 -9.51
CA LYS A 122 7.53 -9.64 -10.62
C LYS A 122 8.02 -10.38 -11.86
N ALA A 123 8.95 -11.33 -11.70
CA ALA A 123 9.45 -12.15 -12.81
C ALA A 123 8.36 -12.99 -13.46
N VAL A 124 7.51 -13.65 -12.65
CA VAL A 124 6.34 -14.42 -13.14
C VAL A 124 5.38 -13.53 -13.94
N HIS A 125 5.07 -12.32 -13.45
CA HIS A 125 4.18 -11.41 -14.17
C HIS A 125 4.79 -10.87 -15.47
N LYS A 126 6.09 -10.59 -15.48
CA LYS A 126 6.82 -10.18 -16.70
C LYS A 126 6.76 -11.27 -17.77
N GLU A 127 6.95 -12.52 -17.38
CA GLU A 127 6.88 -13.66 -18.30
C GLU A 127 5.46 -13.90 -18.83
N ARG A 128 4.44 -13.81 -17.97
CA ARG A 128 3.03 -13.89 -18.39
C ARG A 128 2.67 -12.80 -19.39
N LEU A 129 3.15 -11.58 -19.20
CA LEU A 129 2.94 -10.48 -20.15
C LEU A 129 3.60 -10.78 -21.50
N ARG A 130 4.85 -11.28 -21.48
CA ARG A 130 5.57 -11.71 -22.70
C ARG A 130 4.80 -12.77 -23.47
N GLN A 131 4.28 -13.78 -22.77
CA GLN A 131 3.49 -14.85 -23.37
C GLN A 131 2.19 -14.35 -23.99
N ARG A 132 1.48 -13.42 -23.33
CA ARG A 132 0.28 -12.77 -23.89
C ARG A 132 0.60 -11.99 -25.16
N GLN A 133 1.65 -11.15 -25.14
CA GLN A 133 2.08 -10.39 -26.32
C GLN A 133 2.46 -11.30 -27.48
N GLN A 134 3.13 -12.43 -27.21
CA GLN A 134 3.46 -13.42 -28.23
C GLN A 134 2.21 -14.11 -28.79
N ALA A 135 1.24 -14.44 -27.93
CA ALA A 135 -0.02 -15.04 -28.37
C ALA A 135 -0.86 -14.07 -29.20
N GLU A 136 -0.93 -12.80 -28.80
CA GLU A 136 -1.58 -11.72 -29.57
C GLU A 136 -0.91 -11.53 -30.93
N LEU A 137 0.42 -11.39 -30.97
CA LEU A 137 1.16 -11.25 -32.23
C LEU A 137 0.94 -12.45 -33.15
N LYS A 138 0.97 -13.67 -32.60
CA LYS A 138 0.71 -14.90 -33.36
C LYS A 138 -0.71 -14.92 -33.92
N ALA A 139 -1.71 -14.52 -33.14
CA ALA A 139 -3.08 -14.41 -33.60
C ALA A 139 -3.23 -13.38 -34.74
N THR A 140 -2.56 -12.23 -34.64
CA THR A 140 -2.53 -11.20 -35.69
C THR A 140 -1.92 -11.73 -36.99
N ILE A 141 -0.78 -12.42 -36.92
CA ILE A 141 -0.13 -13.00 -38.11
C ILE A 141 -1.04 -14.03 -38.79
N VAL A 142 -1.68 -14.91 -38.02
CA VAL A 142 -2.60 -15.92 -38.57
C VAL A 142 -3.81 -15.27 -39.26
N LEU A 143 -4.35 -14.19 -38.69
CA LEU A 143 -5.44 -13.43 -39.33
C LEU A 143 -5.01 -12.79 -40.64
N ASP A 144 -3.79 -12.26 -40.72
CA ASP A 144 -3.23 -11.64 -41.93
C ASP A 144 -3.01 -12.68 -43.04
N GLU A 145 -2.44 -13.85 -42.70
CA GLU A 145 -2.25 -14.98 -43.63
C GLU A 145 -3.58 -15.51 -44.19
N LEU A 146 -4.59 -15.69 -43.31
CA LEU A 146 -5.93 -16.08 -43.73
C LEU A 146 -6.56 -15.03 -44.66
N SER A 147 -6.32 -13.74 -44.41
CA SER A 147 -6.83 -12.66 -45.26
C SER A 147 -6.18 -12.67 -46.65
N GLU A 148 -4.86 -12.88 -46.75
CA GLU A 148 -4.17 -13.02 -48.04
C GLU A 148 -4.63 -14.25 -48.82
N GLU A 149 -4.81 -15.38 -48.14
CA GLU A 149 -5.28 -16.62 -48.78
C GLU A 149 -6.73 -16.45 -49.27
N THR A 150 -7.58 -15.79 -48.48
CA THR A 150 -8.96 -15.46 -48.88
C THR A 150 -8.98 -14.57 -50.13
N VAL A 151 -8.14 -13.54 -50.19
CA VAL A 151 -8.02 -12.66 -51.36
C VAL A 151 -7.54 -13.42 -52.60
N ARG A 152 -6.56 -14.33 -52.46
CA ARG A 152 -6.10 -15.17 -53.58
C ARG A 152 -7.17 -16.13 -54.08
N ASN A 153 -7.95 -16.72 -53.18
CA ASN A 153 -9.04 -17.63 -53.54
C ASN A 153 -10.17 -16.87 -54.24
N LEU A 154 -10.53 -15.68 -53.75
CA LEU A 154 -11.49 -14.78 -54.41
C LEU A 154 -11.00 -14.24 -55.77
N ALA A 155 -9.68 -14.11 -55.96
CA ALA A 155 -9.11 -13.68 -57.24
C ALA A 155 -9.05 -14.82 -58.30
N ASN A 156 -9.17 -16.09 -57.88
CA ASN A 156 -9.11 -17.26 -58.76
C ASN A 156 -10.50 -17.85 -59.09
N ASP A 157 -11.52 -17.53 -58.30
CA ASP A 157 -12.91 -17.86 -58.62
C ASP A 157 -13.61 -16.63 -59.25
N GLU A 158 -13.84 -16.67 -60.56
CA GLU A 158 -14.87 -15.84 -61.19
C GLU A 158 -16.24 -16.34 -60.73
N VAL A 159 -16.70 -16.00 -59.51
CA VAL A 159 -18.12 -15.94 -59.14
C VAL A 159 -18.24 -15.37 -57.70
N ILE A 160 -19.24 -14.51 -57.54
CA ILE A 160 -19.73 -13.84 -56.31
C ILE A 160 -19.11 -12.49 -55.97
N ALA A 161 -19.45 -11.50 -56.79
CA ALA A 161 -19.85 -10.20 -56.25
C ALA A 161 -21.22 -10.35 -55.57
N GLY A 162 -21.31 -10.14 -54.25
CA GLY A 162 -22.64 -10.03 -53.62
C GLY A 162 -22.80 -10.27 -52.12
N GLN A 163 -21.74 -10.44 -51.32
CA GLN A 163 -21.88 -10.61 -49.86
C GLN A 163 -20.70 -10.00 -49.10
N PHE A 164 -20.65 -8.67 -49.00
CA PHE A 164 -19.61 -7.98 -48.21
C PHE A 164 -20.15 -6.74 -47.49
N GLU A 165 -21.35 -6.83 -46.90
CA GLU A 165 -21.97 -5.70 -46.20
C GLU A 165 -22.40 -5.98 -44.75
N GLU A 166 -21.98 -7.11 -44.14
CA GLU A 166 -22.42 -7.47 -42.77
C GLU A 166 -21.31 -7.70 -41.73
N LEU A 167 -20.03 -7.48 -42.04
CA LEU A 167 -18.91 -7.85 -41.13
C LEU A 167 -18.15 -6.69 -40.48
N SER A 168 -18.61 -5.44 -40.59
CA SER A 168 -17.85 -4.28 -40.07
C SER A 168 -18.14 -3.87 -38.61
N GLU A 169 -18.99 -4.59 -37.86
CA GLU A 169 -19.41 -4.16 -36.50
C GLU A 169 -18.91 -5.03 -35.33
N SER A 170 -17.83 -5.81 -35.47
CA SER A 170 -17.32 -6.61 -34.34
C SER A 170 -15.80 -6.51 -34.14
N LEU A 171 -15.34 -5.33 -33.75
CA LEU A 171 -14.11 -5.26 -32.93
C LEU A 171 -14.41 -5.91 -31.57
N PRO A 172 -13.64 -6.90 -31.10
CA PRO A 172 -13.88 -7.50 -29.80
C PRO A 172 -13.41 -6.53 -28.71
N GLY A 173 -14.31 -5.62 -28.30
CA GLY A 173 -14.30 -5.12 -26.94
C GLY A 173 -14.38 -6.32 -26.00
N TYR A 174 -13.69 -6.24 -24.84
CA TYR A 174 -13.85 -7.23 -23.78
C TYR A 174 -15.34 -7.59 -23.63
N PRO A 175 -15.72 -8.88 -23.67
CA PRO A 175 -17.12 -9.23 -23.60
C PRO A 175 -17.71 -8.60 -22.32
N PRO A 176 -18.80 -7.82 -22.43
CA PRO A 176 -19.41 -7.22 -21.26
C PRO A 176 -19.79 -8.35 -20.30
N ASN A 177 -19.38 -8.24 -19.03
CA ASN A 177 -19.68 -9.24 -18.01
C ASN A 177 -21.23 -9.36 -17.92
N PRO A 178 -21.81 -10.49 -18.33
CA PRO A 178 -23.26 -10.63 -18.44
C PRO A 178 -23.91 -10.96 -17.08
N ALA A 179 -23.16 -11.00 -15.99
CA ALA A 179 -23.66 -11.36 -14.67
C ALA A 179 -24.48 -10.22 -14.03
N GLU A 180 -25.69 -10.53 -13.57
CA GLU A 180 -26.52 -9.60 -12.81
C GLU A 180 -25.87 -9.18 -11.48
N VAL A 181 -26.19 -7.97 -11.05
CA VAL A 181 -25.69 -7.37 -9.80
C VAL A 181 -26.06 -8.26 -8.61
N GLY A 182 -25.04 -8.72 -7.86
CA GLY A 182 -25.21 -9.60 -6.69
C GLY A 182 -24.73 -11.03 -6.88
N THR A 183 -24.21 -11.38 -8.06
CA THR A 183 -23.72 -12.74 -8.34
C THR A 183 -22.40 -13.05 -7.58
N PRO A 184 -22.32 -14.13 -6.79
CA PRO A 184 -21.11 -14.51 -6.02
C PRO A 184 -19.97 -15.20 -6.81
N ILE A 185 -18.71 -15.16 -6.33
CA ILE A 185 -17.50 -15.66 -7.06
C ILE A 185 -16.65 -16.68 -6.26
N PRO A 186 -16.37 -17.91 -6.76
CA PRO A 186 -15.73 -18.97 -5.97
C PRO A 186 -14.24 -18.89 -5.93
N LEU A 187 -13.66 -19.28 -4.80
CA LEU A 187 -12.22 -19.12 -4.60
C LEU A 187 -11.88 -20.08 -3.42
N VAL A 188 -10.91 -20.98 -3.65
CA VAL A 188 -10.34 -21.97 -2.71
C VAL A 188 -8.84 -22.06 -3.04
N ASP A 189 -8.00 -22.39 -2.04
CA ASP A 189 -6.50 -22.33 -2.02
C ASP A 189 -5.88 -20.96 -1.63
N GLY A 190 -6.55 -20.22 -0.74
CA GLY A 190 -6.12 -18.88 -0.29
C GLY A 190 -6.86 -17.74 -0.97
N PHE A 191 -8.09 -18.05 -1.39
CA PHE A 191 -8.94 -17.27 -2.25
C PHE A 191 -10.39 -17.31 -1.59
N LEU A 192 -11.21 -16.22 -1.57
CA LEU A 192 -12.66 -16.08 -1.14
C LEU A 192 -13.80 -16.99 -1.76
N ASP A 193 -14.49 -17.83 -1.01
CA ASP A 193 -15.74 -18.56 -1.40
C ASP A 193 -16.77 -17.80 -2.31
N PRO A 194 -17.55 -18.49 -3.19
CA PRO A 194 -18.61 -17.94 -4.07
C PRO A 194 -19.82 -17.48 -3.30
N GLY A 195 -19.60 -16.53 -2.43
CA GLY A 195 -20.61 -15.80 -1.68
C GLY A 195 -20.32 -14.31 -1.64
N THR A 196 -19.06 -13.90 -1.85
CA THR A 196 -18.60 -12.68 -1.19
C THR A 196 -18.30 -11.54 -2.16
N ARG A 197 -19.08 -10.46 -2.08
CA ARG A 197 -18.63 -9.10 -2.43
C ARG A 197 -18.99 -8.11 -1.31
N PHE A 198 -18.01 -7.30 -0.94
CA PHE A 198 -18.16 -6.14 -0.05
C PHE A 198 -18.78 -4.95 -0.80
N PRO A 199 -19.46 -4.02 -0.10
CA PRO A 199 -20.17 -2.89 -0.72
C PRO A 199 -19.21 -1.89 -1.40
N PRO A 200 -19.68 -1.15 -2.43
CA PRO A 200 -18.81 -0.26 -3.20
C PRO A 200 -18.48 1.06 -2.49
N TRP A 201 -17.24 1.48 -2.73
CA TRP A 201 -16.65 2.82 -2.68
C TRP A 201 -16.34 3.20 -4.16
N PRO A 202 -16.37 4.47 -4.66
CA PRO A 202 -16.25 5.76 -3.97
C PRO A 202 -17.40 6.80 -4.24
N TYR A 203 -17.82 7.52 -3.21
CA TYR A 203 -18.71 8.72 -3.16
C TYR A 203 -20.26 8.58 -3.14
N GLU A 204 -20.77 9.04 -1.99
CA GLU A 204 -22.01 9.76 -1.57
C GLU A 204 -23.44 9.36 -1.99
N SER A 205 -24.34 9.56 -1.03
CA SER A 205 -25.79 9.37 -1.13
C SER A 205 -26.47 10.53 -1.88
N PRO A 206 -27.19 10.28 -2.98
CA PRO A 206 -28.20 11.21 -3.49
C PRO A 206 -29.51 10.94 -2.74
N SER A 207 -29.88 11.89 -1.89
CA SER A 207 -31.22 12.18 -1.34
C SER A 207 -32.38 11.24 -1.72
N ALA A 208 -32.98 10.63 -0.68
CA ALA A 208 -34.43 10.59 -0.45
C ALA A 208 -34.68 10.47 1.06
#